data_AF-A0A8T6C1A1-F1
#
_entry.id   AF-A0A8T6C1A1-F1
#
_cell.length_a   1.000
_cell.length_b   1.000
_cell.length_c   1.000
_cell.angle_alpha   90.00
_cell.angle_beta   90.00
_cell.angle_gamma   90.00
#
_symmetry.space_group_name_H-M   'P 1'
#
loop_
_entity.id
_entity.type
_entity.pdbx_description
1 polymer ?
#
loop_
_entity_poly.entity_id
_entity_poly.type
_entity_poly.pdbx_seq_one_letter_code
_entity_poly.pdbx_strand_id
1 'polypeptide(L)'
;MTITAEQVEAALAQAEPYPGYQPSALALLAERSNNELTAWGHEGCEVTLERVIPFDGDPRVLRWAFWCETCHVSQLALLTRPEAESELRMGEREVR
;
A
#
# COMPACT_ATOMS: atom_id res chain seq x y z
N MET A 1 -9.24 -0.71 13.53
CA MET A 1 -8.30 0.41 13.29
C MET A 1 -8.29 0.70 11.79
N THR A 2 -8.00 1.94 11.36
CA THR A 2 -7.94 2.31 9.94
C THR A 2 -6.56 2.89 9.67
N ILE A 3 -5.87 2.38 8.63
CA ILE A 3 -4.57 2.90 8.19
C ILE A 3 -4.77 4.27 7.56
N THR A 4 -3.98 5.27 7.97
CA THR A 4 -4.07 6.65 7.48
C THR A 4 -2.97 6.99 6.46
N ALA A 5 -3.19 8.05 5.68
CA ALA A 5 -2.18 8.57 4.74
C ALA A 5 -0.87 8.95 5.44
N GLU A 6 -0.93 9.50 6.65
CA GLU A 6 0.25 9.85 7.45
C GLU A 6 1.05 8.61 7.87
N GLN A 7 0.36 7.52 8.26
CA GLN A 7 1.03 6.26 8.58
C GLN A 7 1.71 5.65 7.35
N VAL A 8 1.07 5.76 6.19
CA VAL A 8 1.64 5.31 4.91
C VAL A 8 2.88 6.14 4.56
N GLU A 9 2.81 7.47 4.68
CA GLU A 9 3.95 8.35 4.43
C GLU A 9 5.13 8.05 5.35
N ALA A 10 4.87 7.87 6.65
CA ALA A 10 5.89 7.52 7.62
C ALA A 10 6.53 6.15 7.34
N ALA A 11 5.76 5.17 6.88
CA ALA A 11 6.28 3.86 6.49
C ALA A 11 7.12 3.93 5.20
N LEU A 12 6.67 4.70 4.21
CA LEU A 12 7.41 4.93 2.96
C LEU A 12 8.73 5.66 3.21
N ALA A 13 8.75 6.67 4.08
CA ALA A 13 9.94 7.46 4.40
C ALA A 13 11.08 6.61 5.00
N GLN A 14 10.76 5.46 5.61
CA GLN A 14 11.77 4.51 6.12
C GLN A 14 12.49 3.76 5.00
N ALA A 15 11.82 3.54 3.87
CA ALA A 15 12.36 2.82 2.72
C ALA A 15 12.92 3.77 1.65
N GLU A 16 12.27 4.91 1.44
CA GLU A 16 12.58 5.90 0.42
C GLU A 16 12.71 7.27 1.10
N PRO A 17 13.93 7.80 1.30
CA PRO A 17 14.14 9.04 2.09
C PRO A 17 13.56 10.32 1.45
N TYR A 18 13.12 10.26 0.19
CA TYR A 18 12.41 11.34 -0.50
C TYR A 18 11.25 10.76 -1.31
N PRO A 19 10.17 10.30 -0.65
CA PRO A 19 9.16 9.52 -1.33
C PRO A 19 8.30 10.41 -2.25
N GLY A 20 8.19 11.72 -1.96
CA GLY A 20 7.66 12.73 -2.89
C GLY A 20 6.20 12.53 -3.31
N TYR A 21 5.47 11.61 -2.67
CA TYR A 21 4.08 11.32 -3.02
C TYR A 21 3.19 12.52 -2.72
N GLN A 22 2.29 12.81 -3.66
CA GLN A 22 1.24 13.80 -3.44
C GLN A 22 0.25 13.28 -2.37
N PRO A 23 -0.39 14.16 -1.60
CA PRO A 23 -1.37 13.75 -0.57
C PRO A 23 -2.48 12.82 -1.09
N SER A 24 -2.93 13.03 -2.34
CA SER A 24 -3.92 12.17 -2.98
C SER A 24 -3.40 10.75 -3.25
N ALA A 25 -2.11 10.60 -3.58
CA ALA A 25 -1.47 9.30 -3.79
C ALA A 25 -1.34 8.54 -2.46
N LEU A 26 -0.96 9.23 -1.39
CA LEU A 26 -0.91 8.66 -0.03
C LEU A 26 -2.30 8.22 0.44
N ALA A 27 -3.33 9.03 0.20
CA ALA A 27 -4.72 8.70 0.54
C ALA A 27 -5.20 7.45 -0.21
N LEU A 28 -4.87 7.34 -1.51
CA LEU A 28 -5.23 6.18 -2.33
C LEU A 28 -4.51 4.90 -1.86
N LEU A 29 -3.25 4.98 -1.48
CA LEU A 29 -2.51 3.85 -0.91
C LEU A 29 -3.10 3.42 0.44
N ALA A 30 -3.47 4.38 1.29
CA ALA A 30 -4.15 4.10 2.54
C ALA A 30 -5.50 3.39 2.29
N GLU A 31 -6.31 3.87 1.35
CA GLU A 31 -7.56 3.21 0.96
C GLU A 31 -7.33 1.76 0.53
N ARG A 32 -6.37 1.52 -0.38
CA ARG A 32 -6.02 0.16 -0.85
C ARG A 32 -5.59 -0.75 0.30
N SER A 33 -4.73 -0.24 1.18
CA SER A 33 -4.26 -1.00 2.33
C SER A 33 -5.41 -1.42 3.25
N ASN A 34 -6.38 -0.52 3.49
CA ASN A 34 -7.56 -0.85 4.29
C ASN A 34 -8.47 -1.85 3.57
N ASN A 35 -8.60 -1.77 2.25
CA ASN A 35 -9.37 -2.74 1.47
C ASN A 35 -8.78 -4.16 1.57
N GLU A 36 -7.44 -4.30 1.54
CA GLU A 36 -6.77 -5.59 1.79
C GLU A 36 -7.08 -6.11 3.20
N LEU A 37 -6.97 -5.25 4.22
CA LEU A 37 -7.28 -5.63 5.61
C LEU A 37 -8.75 -6.08 5.74
N THR A 38 -9.69 -5.38 5.12
CA THR A 38 -11.10 -5.80 5.08
C THR A 38 -11.26 -7.13 4.36
N ALA A 39 -10.60 -7.35 3.23
CA ALA A 39 -10.67 -8.61 2.48
C ALA A 39 -10.13 -9.80 3.27
N TRP A 40 -9.11 -9.60 4.11
CA TRP A 40 -8.59 -10.61 5.03
C TRP A 40 -9.43 -10.77 6.31
N GLY A 41 -10.50 -10.00 6.48
CA GLY A 41 -11.38 -10.07 7.66
C GLY A 41 -10.81 -9.38 8.89
N HIS A 42 -9.90 -8.41 8.72
CA HIS A 42 -9.30 -7.62 9.81
C HIS A 42 -10.00 -6.28 10.05
N GLU A 43 -11.25 -6.12 9.57
CA GLU A 43 -12.07 -4.97 9.95
C GLU A 43 -12.23 -4.90 11.48
N GLY A 44 -12.02 -3.72 12.05
CA GLY A 44 -12.11 -3.51 13.50
C GLY A 44 -10.91 -4.04 14.31
N CYS A 45 -9.99 -4.82 13.72
CA CYS A 45 -8.78 -5.29 14.40
C CYS A 45 -7.81 -4.14 14.68
N GLU A 46 -6.93 -4.33 15.66
CA GLU A 46 -5.76 -3.48 15.89
C GLU A 46 -4.63 -3.98 14.98
N VAL A 47 -4.25 -3.14 14.01
CA VAL A 47 -3.30 -3.50 12.96
C VAL A 47 -2.24 -2.41 12.83
N THR A 48 -0.99 -2.83 12.88
CA THR A 48 0.18 -1.98 12.68
C THR A 48 0.72 -2.19 11.27
N LEU A 49 0.91 -1.09 10.53
CA LEU A 49 1.68 -1.09 9.29
C LEU A 49 3.17 -1.09 9.65
N GLU A 50 3.84 -2.23 9.50
CA GLU A 50 5.24 -2.39 9.91
C GLU A 50 6.21 -1.87 8.84
N ARG A 51 5.88 -2.09 7.56
CA ARG A 51 6.79 -1.80 6.47
C ARG A 51 6.09 -1.58 5.14
N VAL A 52 6.60 -0.61 4.37
CA VAL A 52 6.30 -0.44 2.94
C VAL A 52 7.62 -0.29 2.21
N ILE A 53 7.89 -1.16 1.24
CA ILE A 53 9.14 -1.12 0.44
C ILE A 53 8.85 -1.35 -1.06
N PRO A 54 9.73 -0.92 -1.97
CA PRO A 54 9.69 -1.36 -3.36
C PRO A 54 9.70 -2.89 -3.48
N PHE A 55 8.96 -3.42 -4.46
CA PHE A 55 9.03 -4.84 -4.80
C PHE A 55 10.09 -5.07 -5.89
N ASP A 56 11.13 -5.84 -5.58
CA ASP A 56 12.27 -6.06 -6.50
C ASP A 56 11.87 -6.69 -7.85
N GLY A 57 10.71 -7.36 -7.92
CA GLY A 57 10.20 -7.95 -9.15
C GLY A 57 9.48 -6.98 -10.08
N ASP A 58 9.00 -5.84 -9.56
CA ASP A 58 8.32 -4.81 -10.36
C ASP A 58 8.40 -3.45 -9.64
N PRO A 59 9.12 -2.45 -10.19
CA PRO A 59 9.27 -1.14 -9.55
C PRO A 59 7.94 -0.37 -9.41
N ARG A 60 6.91 -0.79 -10.15
CA ARG A 60 5.55 -0.23 -10.07
C ARG A 60 4.77 -0.76 -8.89
N VAL A 61 5.31 -1.72 -8.14
CA VAL A 61 4.64 -2.38 -7.03
C VAL A 61 5.39 -2.12 -5.72
N LEU A 62 4.62 -1.93 -4.66
CA LEU A 62 5.10 -1.84 -3.29
C LEU A 62 4.72 -3.11 -2.54
N ARG A 63 5.63 -3.63 -1.71
CA ARG A 63 5.35 -4.69 -0.75
C ARG A 63 5.07 -4.09 0.62
N TRP A 64 3.92 -4.47 1.17
CA TRP A 64 3.39 -4.01 2.44
C TRP A 64 3.42 -5.15 3.45
N ALA A 65 3.81 -4.85 4.68
CA ALA A 65 3.77 -5.78 5.80
C ALA A 65 2.93 -5.22 6.94
N PHE A 66 1.97 -6.02 7.38
CA PHE A 66 1.05 -5.69 8.46
C PHE A 66 1.22 -6.71 9.58
N TRP A 67 1.15 -6.24 10.82
CA TRP A 67 0.99 -7.06 12.00
C TRP A 67 -0.40 -6.80 12.61
N CYS A 68 -1.21 -7.85 12.76
CA CYS A 68 -2.49 -7.77 13.42
C CYS A 68 -2.34 -8.21 14.89
N GLU A 69 -2.40 -7.26 15.81
CA GLU A 69 -2.29 -7.52 17.26
C GLU A 69 -3.46 -8.37 17.77
N THR A 70 -4.66 -8.17 17.22
CA THR A 70 -5.87 -8.91 17.61
C THR A 70 -5.80 -10.39 17.24
N CYS A 71 -5.24 -10.70 16.06
CA CYS A 71 -5.19 -12.06 15.52
C CYS A 71 -3.83 -12.73 15.72
N HIS A 72 -2.80 -11.99 16.14
CA HIS A 72 -1.41 -12.44 16.24
C HIS A 72 -0.85 -13.05 14.95
N VAL A 73 -1.10 -12.39 13.81
CA VAL A 73 -0.63 -12.82 12.49
C VAL A 73 0.01 -11.69 11.71
N SER A 74 1.00 -12.05 10.89
CA SER A 74 1.57 -11.16 9.88
C SER A 74 0.90 -11.38 8.53
N GLN A 75 0.57 -10.29 7.83
CA GLN A 75 0.00 -10.30 6.49
C GLN A 75 0.86 -9.48 5.53
N LEU A 76 0.90 -9.91 4.27
CA LEU A 76 1.63 -9.22 3.21
C LEU A 76 0.69 -8.87 2.06
N ALA A 77 0.79 -7.63 1.57
CA ALA A 77 0.12 -7.22 0.33
C ALA A 77 1.14 -6.70 -0.69
N LEU A 78 0.77 -6.82 -1.97
CA LEU A 78 1.44 -6.17 -3.08
C LEU A 78 0.47 -5.12 -3.64
N LEU A 79 0.82 -3.84 -3.47
CA LEU A 79 -0.01 -2.73 -3.92
C LEU A 79 0.71 -1.93 -5.01
N THR A 80 0.01 -1.69 -6.12
CA THR A 80 0.53 -0.90 -7.23
C THR A 80 0.69 0.57 -6.82
N ARG A 81 1.83 1.17 -7.18
CA ARG A 81 2.09 2.60 -7.03
C ARG A 81 1.07 3.42 -7.82
N PRO A 82 0.57 4.54 -7.27
CA PRO A 82 -0.41 5.39 -7.96
C PRO A 82 0.07 5.89 -9.34
N GLU A 83 1.37 6.18 -9.50
CA GLU A 83 1.92 6.67 -10.77
C GLU A 83 1.80 5.64 -11.91
N ALA A 84 1.94 4.35 -11.59
CA ALA A 84 1.99 3.27 -12.58
C ALA A 84 0.64 2.93 -13.21
N GLU A 85 -0.48 3.36 -12.61
CA GLU A 85 -1.82 3.06 -13.13
C GLU A 85 -2.16 3.82 -14.41
N SER A 86 -1.58 5.00 -14.58
CA SER A 86 -1.74 5.79 -15.81
C SER A 86 -1.09 5.08 -16.99
N GLU A 87 0.01 4.35 -16.78
CA GLU A 87 0.72 3.60 -17.81
C GLU A 87 0.01 2.28 -18.16
N LEU A 88 -0.53 1.58 -17.16
CA LEU A 88 -1.29 0.34 -17.37
C LEU A 88 -2.55 0.56 -18.20
N ARG A 89 -3.30 1.64 -17.96
CA ARG A 89 -4.53 1.97 -18.73
C ARG A 89 -4.25 2.42 -20.17
N MET A 90 -3.07 2.97 -20.44
CA MET A 90 -2.66 3.38 -21.78
C MET A 90 -2.25 2.17 -22.63
N GLY A 91 -1.54 1.19 -22.03
CA GLY A 91 -1.20 -0.06 -22.71
C GLY A 91 -2.41 -0.92 -23.09
N GLU A 92 -3.50 -0.86 -22.33
CA GLU A 92 -4.75 -1.58 -22.66
C GLU A 92 -5.55 -0.92 -23.80
N ARG A 93 -5.32 0.37 -24.10
CA ARG A 93 -5.99 1.08 -25.21
C ARG A 93 -5.33 0.85 -26.57
N GLU A 94 -4.06 0.47 -26.62
CA GLU A 94 -3.36 0.18 -27.89
C GLU A 94 -3.64 -1.23 -28.45
N VAL A 95 -4.38 -2.07 -27.73
CA VAL A 95 -4.71 -3.46 -28.13
C VAL A 95 -6.18 -3.61 -28.59
N ARG A 96 -6.83 -2.53 -29.04
CA ARG A 96 -8.18 -2.58 -29.63
C ARG A 96 -8.22 -2.00 -31.04
#